data_AF-A0A9P4XFM0-F1
#
_entry.id   AF-A0A9P4XFM0-F1
#
_cell.length_a   1.000
_cell.length_b   1.000
_cell.length_c   1.000
_cell.angle_alpha   90.00
_cell.angle_beta   90.00
_cell.angle_gamma   90.00
#
_symmetry.space_group_name_H-M   'P 1'
#
loop_
_entity.id
_entity.type
_entity.pdbx_description
1 polymer ?
#
loop_
_entity_poly.entity_id
_entity_poly.type
_entity_poly.pdbx_seq_one_letter_code
_entity_poly.pdbx_strand_id
1 'polypeptide(L)'
;MADEKEAVLATVQKFLNSISLRQPPFSEALEYVLPDGWCVLSHPDEFWVGRFRDLVPRIEEKVTKTFGDLSTKFKERLAEPGPEVWIHEDLAAVWAGYQVSFDNKEITRGINLFGLHKTADGWKISGVADTQLPEGPESSPILQTVSPEVMKPIDYLLDNMTEGNWDKIPSVFVTGSGITNSRRKDNMLFTSTWAELLVRLKGIIDKSPSEIRELLFDVETRICGDFAFAWTPFVIDINGQTVSKGVNIFTLVRKEGKWIISGCQDTSMPVQ
;
A
#
# COMPACT_ATOMS: atom_id res chain seq x y z
N MET A 1 8.59 -19.26 -7.04
CA MET A 1 9.07 -17.89 -6.70
C MET A 1 9.21 -17.01 -7.93
N ALA A 2 9.93 -17.41 -8.99
CA ALA A 2 10.02 -16.62 -10.24
C ALA A 2 8.62 -16.41 -10.88
N ASP A 3 7.86 -17.48 -11.03
CA ASP A 3 6.50 -17.44 -11.61
C ASP A 3 5.53 -16.56 -10.80
N GLU A 4 5.67 -16.54 -9.47
CA GLU A 4 4.84 -15.68 -8.61
C GLU A 4 5.19 -14.20 -8.76
N LYS A 5 6.50 -13.87 -8.88
CA LYS A 5 6.93 -12.49 -9.16
C LYS A 5 6.41 -12.02 -10.52
N GLU A 6 6.47 -12.88 -11.53
CA GLU A 6 5.92 -12.58 -12.85
C GLU A 6 4.40 -12.36 -12.80
N ALA A 7 3.66 -13.22 -12.10
CA ALA A 7 2.21 -13.08 -11.94
C ALA A 7 1.82 -11.78 -11.22
N VAL A 8 2.53 -11.41 -10.16
CA VAL A 8 2.34 -10.15 -9.42
C VAL A 8 2.57 -8.94 -10.35
N LEU A 9 3.69 -8.93 -11.09
CA LEU A 9 3.99 -7.84 -12.03
C LEU A 9 2.99 -7.79 -13.19
N ALA A 10 2.56 -8.95 -13.69
CA ALA A 10 1.56 -9.03 -14.73
C ALA A 10 0.23 -8.42 -14.29
N THR A 11 -0.21 -8.64 -13.04
CA THR A 11 -1.42 -7.99 -12.49
C THR A 11 -1.27 -6.46 -12.47
N VAL A 12 -0.14 -5.94 -11.98
CA VAL A 12 0.12 -4.48 -11.97
C VAL A 12 0.11 -3.91 -13.39
N GLN A 13 0.79 -4.58 -14.33
CA GLN A 13 0.85 -4.13 -15.71
C GLN A 13 -0.52 -4.16 -16.39
N LYS A 14 -1.34 -5.18 -16.13
CA LYS A 14 -2.71 -5.27 -16.65
C LYS A 14 -3.59 -4.15 -16.11
N PHE A 15 -3.51 -3.83 -14.83
CA PHE A 15 -4.18 -2.67 -14.24
C PHE A 15 -3.78 -1.37 -14.96
N LEU A 16 -2.48 -1.07 -15.08
CA LEU A 16 -2.02 0.15 -15.76
C LEU A 16 -2.42 0.20 -17.25
N ASN A 17 -2.38 -0.94 -17.94
CA ASN A 17 -2.82 -1.05 -19.34
C ASN A 17 -4.33 -0.84 -19.50
N SER A 18 -5.13 -1.20 -18.49
CA SER A 18 -6.59 -1.07 -18.51
C SER A 18 -7.08 0.38 -18.40
N ILE A 19 -6.26 1.28 -17.83
CA ILE A 19 -6.52 2.72 -17.74
C ILE A 19 -5.78 3.53 -18.82
N SER A 20 -5.07 2.87 -19.73
CA SER A 20 -4.18 3.50 -20.72
C SER A 20 -4.59 3.22 -22.16
N LEU A 21 -4.22 4.14 -23.05
CA LEU A 21 -4.32 4.04 -24.52
C LEU A 21 -5.72 3.70 -25.04
N ARG A 22 -6.75 4.14 -24.33
CA ARG A 22 -8.16 3.89 -24.68
C ARG A 22 -9.05 5.02 -24.18
N GLN A 23 -10.29 5.05 -24.67
CA GLN A 23 -11.31 5.93 -24.14
C GLN A 23 -11.89 5.37 -22.85
N PRO A 24 -12.24 6.23 -21.86
CA PRO A 24 -13.14 5.84 -20.78
C PRO A 24 -14.46 5.23 -21.31
N PRO A 25 -15.12 4.34 -20.55
CA PRO A 25 -14.82 3.96 -19.17
C PRO A 25 -13.66 2.95 -19.05
N PHE A 26 -12.98 2.98 -17.91
CA PHE A 26 -11.88 2.11 -17.50
C PHE A 26 -12.35 1.03 -16.51
N SER A 27 -13.61 0.60 -16.59
CA SER A 27 -14.18 -0.41 -15.68
C SER A 27 -13.42 -1.74 -15.65
N GLU A 28 -12.74 -2.12 -16.73
CA GLU A 28 -11.85 -3.31 -16.77
C GLU A 28 -10.74 -3.24 -15.69
N ALA A 29 -10.34 -2.05 -15.26
CA ALA A 29 -9.35 -1.89 -14.19
C ALA A 29 -9.78 -2.57 -12.88
N LEU A 30 -11.10 -2.63 -12.63
CA LEU A 30 -11.65 -3.24 -11.42
C LEU A 30 -11.44 -4.76 -11.37
N GLU A 31 -11.14 -5.40 -12.51
CA GLU A 31 -10.80 -6.83 -12.58
C GLU A 31 -9.42 -7.15 -11.98
N TYR A 32 -8.55 -6.15 -11.77
CA TYR A 32 -7.18 -6.36 -11.30
C TYR A 32 -6.96 -5.90 -9.86
N VAL A 33 -7.99 -5.39 -9.22
CA VAL A 33 -7.93 -4.78 -7.88
C VAL A 33 -8.97 -5.40 -6.96
N LEU A 34 -8.82 -5.18 -5.66
CA LEU A 34 -9.94 -5.25 -4.73
C LEU A 34 -10.63 -3.88 -4.77
N PRO A 35 -11.91 -3.77 -5.16
CA PRO A 35 -12.58 -2.47 -5.28
C PRO A 35 -12.53 -1.64 -3.99
N ASP A 36 -12.52 -2.32 -2.86
CA ASP A 36 -12.47 -1.71 -1.53
C ASP A 36 -11.04 -1.45 -1.07
N GLY A 37 -10.00 -1.87 -1.79
CA GLY A 37 -8.60 -1.64 -1.45
C GLY A 37 -8.26 -0.14 -1.31
N TRP A 38 -7.34 0.18 -0.41
CA TRP A 38 -6.99 1.58 -0.07
C TRP A 38 -6.06 2.21 -1.09
N CYS A 39 -6.36 3.44 -1.49
CA CYS A 39 -5.57 4.24 -2.41
C CYS A 39 -5.13 5.54 -1.73
N VAL A 40 -3.83 5.85 -1.74
CA VAL A 40 -3.30 7.12 -1.19
C VAL A 40 -2.37 7.78 -2.18
N LEU A 41 -2.78 8.90 -2.74
CA LEU A 41 -1.99 9.64 -3.74
C LEU A 41 -1.45 10.92 -3.12
N SER A 42 -0.13 11.07 -3.12
CA SER A 42 0.57 12.22 -2.52
C SER A 42 1.26 13.04 -3.59
N HIS A 43 0.50 13.93 -4.24
CA HIS A 43 0.96 14.79 -5.33
C HIS A 43 1.19 16.22 -4.82
N PRO A 44 2.02 17.05 -5.50
CA PRO A 44 2.28 18.43 -5.09
C PRO A 44 1.03 19.28 -4.88
N ASP A 45 0.05 19.13 -5.77
CA ASP A 45 -1.19 19.93 -5.75
C ASP A 45 -2.34 19.24 -5.00
N GLU A 46 -2.16 17.98 -4.61
CA GLU A 46 -3.25 17.18 -4.07
C GLU A 46 -2.75 16.04 -3.19
N PHE A 47 -3.33 15.93 -1.99
CA PHE A 47 -3.28 14.73 -1.18
C PHE A 47 -4.64 14.05 -1.18
N TRP A 48 -4.74 12.89 -1.83
CA TRP A 48 -6.01 12.18 -2.00
C TRP A 48 -5.99 10.81 -1.32
N VAL A 49 -7.09 10.46 -0.66
CA VAL A 49 -7.32 9.17 -0.01
C VAL A 49 -8.66 8.65 -0.47
N GLY A 50 -8.72 7.39 -0.89
CA GLY A 50 -9.96 6.75 -1.31
C GLY A 50 -9.81 5.25 -1.52
N ARG A 51 -10.75 4.67 -2.27
CA ARG A 51 -10.75 3.26 -2.64
C ARG A 51 -10.55 3.09 -4.15
N PHE A 52 -10.23 1.88 -4.60
CA PHE A 52 -10.14 1.62 -6.04
C PHE A 52 -11.45 1.88 -6.80
N ARG A 53 -12.60 1.58 -6.19
CA ARG A 53 -13.92 1.93 -6.73
C ARG A 53 -14.12 3.42 -7.00
N ASP A 54 -13.39 4.28 -6.27
CA ASP A 54 -13.45 5.74 -6.40
C ASP A 54 -12.28 6.28 -7.24
N LEU A 55 -11.13 5.59 -7.22
CA LEU A 55 -9.94 5.94 -7.99
C LEU A 55 -10.19 5.82 -9.50
N VAL A 56 -10.84 4.74 -9.95
CA VAL A 56 -11.05 4.51 -11.38
C VAL A 56 -11.91 5.61 -12.02
N PRO A 57 -13.10 5.96 -11.49
CA PRO A 57 -13.88 7.11 -11.99
C PRO A 57 -13.12 8.43 -11.89
N ARG A 58 -12.30 8.61 -10.84
CA ARG A 58 -11.44 9.79 -10.69
C ARG A 58 -10.42 9.92 -11.83
N ILE A 59 -9.78 8.82 -12.22
CA ILE A 59 -8.84 8.80 -13.35
C ILE A 59 -9.59 9.11 -14.64
N GLU A 60 -10.76 8.49 -14.87
CA GLU A 60 -11.62 8.77 -16.03
C GLU A 60 -11.97 10.25 -16.14
N GLU A 61 -12.39 10.88 -15.03
CA GLU A 61 -12.72 12.31 -14.99
C GLU A 61 -11.50 13.16 -15.34
N LYS A 62 -10.34 12.90 -14.72
CA LYS A 62 -9.09 13.64 -15.00
C LYS A 62 -8.66 13.49 -16.46
N VAL A 63 -8.69 12.28 -17.00
CA VAL A 63 -8.30 11.98 -18.39
C VAL A 63 -9.27 12.63 -19.38
N THR A 64 -10.58 12.49 -19.16
CA THR A 64 -11.61 13.12 -20.01
C THR A 64 -11.49 14.64 -20.02
N LYS A 65 -11.33 15.25 -18.84
CA LYS A 65 -11.20 16.70 -18.70
C LYS A 65 -9.94 17.25 -19.37
N THR A 66 -8.85 16.49 -19.33
CA THR A 66 -7.54 16.94 -19.83
C THR A 66 -7.36 16.67 -21.32
N PHE A 67 -7.82 15.51 -21.80
CA PHE A 67 -7.51 15.01 -23.15
C PHE A 67 -8.74 14.81 -24.04
N GLY A 68 -9.95 14.70 -23.47
CA GLY A 68 -11.19 14.48 -24.22
C GLY A 68 -11.08 13.30 -25.20
N ASP A 69 -11.42 13.56 -26.47
CA ASP A 69 -11.35 12.57 -27.56
C ASP A 69 -9.93 12.04 -27.85
N LEU A 70 -8.89 12.67 -27.28
CA LEU A 70 -7.49 12.24 -27.41
C LEU A 70 -7.01 11.34 -26.26
N SER A 71 -7.91 10.86 -25.39
CA SER A 71 -7.57 9.93 -24.29
C SER A 71 -6.86 8.66 -24.75
N THR A 72 -7.02 8.25 -26.01
CA THR A 72 -6.26 7.13 -26.61
C THR A 72 -4.75 7.37 -26.70
N LYS A 73 -4.29 8.61 -26.51
CA LYS A 73 -2.87 8.98 -26.44
C LYS A 73 -2.31 9.06 -25.03
N PHE A 74 -3.17 8.99 -24.01
CA PHE A 74 -2.77 8.94 -22.60
C PHE A 74 -2.26 7.55 -22.25
N LYS A 75 -1.14 7.48 -21.54
CA LYS A 75 -0.56 6.22 -21.09
C LYS A 75 0.15 6.37 -19.77
N GLU A 76 -0.20 5.51 -18.83
CA GLU A 76 0.56 5.26 -17.61
C GLU A 76 1.26 3.91 -17.70
N ARG A 77 2.49 3.82 -17.19
CA ARG A 77 3.29 2.59 -17.21
C ARG A 77 4.30 2.56 -16.07
N LEU A 78 4.79 1.35 -15.76
CA LEU A 78 6.02 1.20 -14.99
C LEU A 78 7.20 1.81 -15.76
N ALA A 79 8.10 2.44 -15.01
CA ALA A 79 9.27 3.15 -15.48
C ALA A 79 10.43 2.98 -14.49
N GLU A 80 11.58 3.62 -14.74
CA GLU A 80 12.68 3.60 -13.80
C GLU A 80 12.36 4.40 -12.51
N PRO A 81 12.78 3.94 -11.32
CA PRO A 81 13.49 2.68 -11.06
C PRO A 81 12.66 1.43 -11.41
N GLY A 82 13.29 0.43 -12.01
CA GLY A 82 12.63 -0.85 -12.29
C GLY A 82 11.97 -1.48 -11.05
N PRO A 83 10.96 -2.35 -11.24
CA PRO A 83 10.17 -2.84 -10.14
C PRO A 83 10.95 -3.75 -9.19
N GLU A 84 10.91 -3.44 -7.91
CA GLU A 84 11.30 -4.33 -6.81
C GLU A 84 10.06 -5.07 -6.30
N VAL A 85 10.18 -6.39 -6.09
CA VAL A 85 9.04 -7.26 -5.71
C VAL A 85 9.35 -8.10 -4.47
N TRP A 86 8.54 -7.91 -3.44
CA TRP A 86 8.51 -8.74 -2.23
C TRP A 86 7.30 -9.65 -2.27
N ILE A 87 7.47 -10.90 -1.83
CA ILE A 87 6.39 -11.87 -1.73
C ILE A 87 6.56 -12.64 -0.44
N HIS A 88 5.49 -12.69 0.35
CA HIS A 88 5.33 -13.62 1.45
C HIS A 88 3.95 -14.24 1.33
N GLU A 89 3.95 -15.50 0.91
CA GLU A 89 2.73 -16.32 0.91
C GLU A 89 1.65 -15.72 -0.01
N ASP A 90 0.55 -15.22 0.54
CA ASP A 90 -0.57 -14.59 -0.17
C ASP A 90 -0.48 -13.06 -0.22
N LEU A 91 0.63 -12.47 0.23
CA LEU A 91 0.88 -11.04 0.23
C LEU A 91 2.09 -10.69 -0.64
N ALA A 92 1.99 -9.61 -1.42
CA ALA A 92 3.09 -9.08 -2.21
C ALA A 92 3.14 -7.55 -2.21
N ALA A 93 4.33 -7.00 -2.40
CA ALA A 93 4.56 -5.58 -2.62
C ALA A 93 5.32 -5.36 -3.94
N VAL A 94 4.95 -4.34 -4.69
CA VAL A 94 5.69 -3.86 -5.87
C VAL A 94 6.02 -2.39 -5.67
N TRP A 95 7.30 -2.09 -5.49
CA TRP A 95 7.83 -0.73 -5.48
C TRP A 95 8.45 -0.43 -6.84
N ALA A 96 7.96 0.58 -7.54
CA ALA A 96 8.43 0.87 -8.90
C ALA A 96 8.28 2.34 -9.26
N GLY A 97 9.14 2.81 -10.16
CA GLY A 97 8.89 4.04 -10.88
C GLY A 97 7.66 3.92 -11.75
N TYR A 98 6.95 5.03 -11.93
CA TYR A 98 5.92 5.16 -12.96
C TYR A 98 6.17 6.38 -13.83
N GLN A 99 5.65 6.31 -15.04
CA GLN A 99 5.62 7.43 -15.96
C GLN A 99 4.24 7.52 -16.59
N VAL A 100 3.71 8.74 -16.61
CA VAL A 100 2.53 9.12 -17.38
C VAL A 100 2.99 9.91 -18.60
N SER A 101 2.42 9.61 -19.75
CA SER A 101 2.73 10.26 -21.01
C SER A 101 1.47 10.57 -21.82
N PHE A 102 1.55 11.60 -22.64
CA PHE A 102 0.58 11.94 -23.66
C PHE A 102 1.29 12.05 -25.00
N ASP A 103 0.83 11.29 -26.01
CA ASP A 103 1.44 11.29 -27.35
C ASP A 103 2.95 10.97 -27.31
N ASN A 104 3.33 10.01 -26.47
CA ASN A 104 4.70 9.59 -26.16
C ASN A 104 5.60 10.65 -25.52
N LYS A 105 5.05 11.81 -25.13
CA LYS A 105 5.76 12.81 -24.33
C LYS A 105 5.42 12.61 -22.86
N GLU A 106 6.44 12.54 -22.01
CA GLU A 106 6.27 12.48 -20.56
C GLU A 106 5.53 13.74 -20.07
N ILE A 107 4.53 13.53 -19.21
CA ILE A 107 3.80 14.63 -18.55
C ILE A 107 3.99 14.60 -17.04
N THR A 108 4.17 13.42 -16.45
CA THR A 108 4.55 13.28 -15.04
C THR A 108 5.20 11.91 -14.81
N ARG A 109 5.93 11.81 -13.71
CA ARG A 109 6.60 10.58 -13.27
C ARG A 109 6.62 10.56 -11.75
N GLY A 110 6.81 9.38 -11.19
CA GLY A 110 6.74 9.22 -9.75
C GLY A 110 7.17 7.84 -9.30
N ILE A 111 6.89 7.55 -8.04
CA ILE A 111 7.03 6.21 -7.45
C ILE A 111 5.67 5.70 -7.03
N ASN A 112 5.39 4.45 -7.39
CA ASN A 112 4.25 3.68 -6.95
C ASN A 112 4.69 2.60 -5.95
N LEU A 113 3.87 2.37 -4.94
CA LEU A 113 3.82 1.14 -4.15
C LEU A 113 2.47 0.47 -4.39
N PHE A 114 2.48 -0.74 -4.93
CA PHE A 114 1.30 -1.60 -4.99
C PHE A 114 1.40 -2.69 -3.92
N GLY A 115 0.38 -2.80 -3.08
CA GLY A 115 0.18 -3.95 -2.18
C GLY A 115 -0.83 -4.92 -2.79
N LEU A 116 -0.49 -6.19 -2.91
CA LEU A 116 -1.35 -7.21 -3.51
C LEU A 116 -1.66 -8.33 -2.53
N HIS A 117 -2.86 -8.86 -2.65
CA HIS A 117 -3.27 -10.11 -2.01
C HIS A 117 -3.63 -11.15 -3.06
N LYS A 118 -3.27 -12.41 -2.80
CA LYS A 118 -3.65 -13.55 -3.63
C LYS A 118 -5.06 -14.02 -3.25
N THR A 119 -5.96 -14.04 -4.22
CA THR A 119 -7.33 -14.56 -4.07
C THR A 119 -7.48 -15.89 -4.82
N ALA A 120 -8.68 -16.48 -4.76
CA ALA A 120 -9.02 -17.65 -5.57
C ALA A 120 -8.90 -17.38 -7.09
N ASP A 121 -9.05 -16.13 -7.51
CA ASP A 121 -8.96 -15.69 -8.92
C ASP A 121 -7.55 -15.21 -9.30
N GLY A 122 -6.58 -15.37 -8.41
CA GLY A 122 -5.20 -14.90 -8.59
C GLY A 122 -4.89 -13.62 -7.82
N TRP A 123 -3.78 -12.98 -8.17
CA TRP A 123 -3.32 -11.75 -7.51
C TRP A 123 -4.25 -10.57 -7.84
N LYS A 124 -4.69 -9.85 -6.80
CA LYS A 124 -5.45 -8.60 -6.89
C LYS A 124 -4.72 -7.49 -6.14
N ILE A 125 -4.69 -6.30 -6.71
CA ILE A 125 -4.13 -5.12 -6.04
C ILE A 125 -5.09 -4.71 -4.92
N SER A 126 -4.61 -4.79 -3.69
CA SER A 126 -5.36 -4.50 -2.46
C SER A 126 -5.05 -3.13 -1.87
N GLY A 127 -3.99 -2.48 -2.36
CA GLY A 127 -3.75 -1.08 -2.12
C GLY A 127 -2.76 -0.49 -3.11
N VAL A 128 -2.84 0.82 -3.31
CA VAL A 128 -1.85 1.60 -4.05
C VAL A 128 -1.54 2.87 -3.28
N ALA A 129 -0.28 3.25 -3.27
CA ALA A 129 0.09 4.59 -2.89
C ALA A 129 1.17 5.13 -3.80
N ASP A 130 1.16 6.44 -4.02
CA ASP A 130 2.11 7.06 -4.93
C ASP A 130 2.60 8.42 -4.45
N THR A 131 3.69 8.84 -5.08
CA THR A 131 4.16 10.22 -5.04
C THR A 131 4.66 10.64 -6.41
N GLN A 132 4.49 11.91 -6.75
CA GLN A 132 5.06 12.50 -7.96
C GLN A 132 6.44 13.06 -7.65
N LEU A 133 7.38 12.80 -8.56
CA LEU A 133 8.69 13.39 -8.52
C LEU A 133 8.67 14.79 -9.17
N PRO A 134 9.53 15.72 -8.72
CA PRO A 134 9.70 16.99 -9.40
C PRO A 134 10.05 16.83 -10.88
N GLU A 135 9.62 17.81 -11.68
CA GLU A 135 10.06 17.93 -13.07
C GLU A 135 11.57 18.15 -13.16
N GLY A 136 12.20 17.55 -14.17
CA GLY A 136 13.64 17.71 -14.43
C GLY A 136 14.41 16.38 -14.46
N PRO A 137 15.73 16.42 -14.72
CA PRO A 137 16.54 15.21 -14.82
C PRO A 137 16.86 14.57 -13.47
N GLU A 138 16.78 15.32 -12.37
CA GLU A 138 17.11 14.84 -11.03
C GLU A 138 15.98 13.96 -10.50
N SER A 139 16.28 12.70 -10.17
CA SER A 139 15.41 11.86 -9.36
C SER A 139 15.76 12.05 -7.89
N SER A 140 14.73 12.12 -7.04
CA SER A 140 14.95 11.97 -5.60
C SER A 140 15.63 10.63 -5.35
N PRO A 141 16.77 10.58 -4.63
CA PRO A 141 17.47 9.33 -4.40
C PRO A 141 16.56 8.37 -3.64
N ILE A 142 16.57 7.10 -4.06
CA ILE A 142 15.84 6.05 -3.35
C ILE A 142 16.78 5.49 -2.29
N LEU A 143 16.42 5.72 -1.04
CA LEU A 143 17.17 5.20 0.09
C LEU A 143 16.65 3.81 0.43
N GLN A 144 17.54 2.82 0.47
CA GLN A 144 17.24 1.42 0.77
C GLN A 144 17.71 1.01 2.18
N THR A 145 17.81 1.98 3.09
CA THR A 145 18.27 1.77 4.47
C THR A 145 17.11 1.85 5.43
N VAL A 146 17.02 0.90 6.37
CA VAL A 146 16.07 0.96 7.49
C VAL A 146 16.26 2.28 8.22
N SER A 147 15.23 3.12 8.20
CA SER A 147 15.27 4.46 8.80
C SER A 147 14.51 4.47 10.12
N PRO A 148 15.18 4.81 11.25
CA PRO A 148 14.50 4.97 12.53
C PRO A 148 13.35 5.98 12.47
N GLU A 149 13.45 7.03 11.64
CA GLU A 149 12.39 8.02 11.47
C GLU A 149 11.15 7.46 10.77
N VAL A 150 11.33 6.54 9.82
CA VAL A 150 10.22 5.84 9.14
C VAL A 150 9.61 4.80 10.07
N MET A 151 10.43 4.13 10.89
CA MET A 151 9.93 3.13 11.85
C MET A 151 9.19 3.75 13.04
N LYS A 152 9.55 4.98 13.44
CA LYS A 152 8.96 5.67 14.59
C LYS A 152 7.42 5.62 14.70
N PRO A 153 6.62 5.93 13.66
CA PRO A 153 5.17 5.80 13.75
C PRO A 153 4.68 4.34 13.85
N ILE A 154 5.42 3.37 13.30
CA ILE A 154 5.12 1.94 13.42
C ILE A 154 5.42 1.46 14.84
N ASP A 155 6.60 1.79 15.37
CA ASP A 155 6.98 1.48 16.75
C ASP A 155 5.99 2.12 17.74
N TYR A 156 5.61 3.38 17.50
CA TYR A 156 4.59 4.06 18.30
C TYR A 156 3.23 3.34 18.26
N LEU A 157 2.79 2.85 17.10
CA LEU A 157 1.58 2.05 16.98
C LEU A 157 1.68 0.79 17.85
N LEU A 158 2.75 0.02 17.70
CA LEU A 158 2.92 -1.26 18.41
C LEU A 158 3.06 -1.07 19.93
N ASP A 159 3.90 -0.12 20.36
CA ASP A 159 4.10 0.19 21.79
C ASP A 159 2.80 0.60 22.45
N ASN A 160 2.02 1.50 21.82
CA ASN A 160 0.76 1.95 22.40
C ASN A 160 -0.33 0.86 22.35
N MET A 161 -0.29 -0.07 21.40
CA MET A 161 -1.16 -1.26 21.43
C MET A 161 -0.82 -2.17 22.62
N THR A 162 0.47 -2.44 22.86
CA THR A 162 0.92 -3.26 23.99
C THR A 162 0.64 -2.59 25.33
N GLU A 163 0.84 -1.28 25.45
CA GLU A 163 0.55 -0.52 26.67
C GLU A 163 -0.94 -0.24 26.90
N GLY A 164 -1.82 -0.60 25.96
CA GLY A 164 -3.26 -0.29 26.04
C GLY A 164 -3.60 1.20 25.89
N ASN A 165 -2.67 2.00 25.35
CA ASN A 165 -2.80 3.44 25.13
C ASN A 165 -3.56 3.76 23.83
N TRP A 166 -4.73 3.15 23.65
CA TRP A 166 -5.52 3.19 22.40
C TRP A 166 -5.85 4.60 21.92
N ASP A 167 -6.09 5.55 22.83
CA ASP A 167 -6.47 6.93 22.50
C ASP A 167 -5.32 7.73 21.84
N LYS A 168 -4.07 7.27 22.00
CA LYS A 168 -2.89 7.93 21.43
C LYS A 168 -2.61 7.51 19.99
N ILE A 169 -2.97 6.29 19.63
CA ILE A 169 -2.65 5.65 18.35
C ILE A 169 -3.17 6.43 17.12
N PRO A 170 -4.38 7.01 17.11
CA PRO A 170 -4.90 7.69 15.92
C PRO A 170 -4.00 8.81 15.37
N SER A 171 -3.11 9.37 16.19
CA SER A 171 -2.19 10.45 15.82
C SER A 171 -1.14 10.07 14.77
N VAL A 172 -0.85 8.77 14.59
CA VAL A 172 0.13 8.29 13.60
C VAL A 172 -0.51 7.80 12.30
N PHE A 173 -1.83 8.00 12.13
CA PHE A 173 -2.55 7.59 10.92
C PHE A 173 -3.02 8.78 10.09
N VAL A 174 -2.96 8.63 8.77
CA VAL A 174 -3.69 9.50 7.86
C VAL A 174 -5.19 9.28 8.06
N THR A 175 -5.91 10.34 8.42
CA THR A 175 -7.36 10.30 8.60
C THR A 175 -8.08 9.82 7.33
N GLY A 176 -9.08 8.95 7.50
CA GLY A 176 -9.87 8.43 6.38
C GLY A 176 -9.19 7.33 5.56
N SER A 177 -8.01 6.87 5.96
CA SER A 177 -7.33 5.71 5.37
C SER A 177 -7.49 4.45 6.24
N GLY A 178 -6.77 3.37 5.91
CA GLY A 178 -6.87 2.12 6.67
C GLY A 178 -6.00 0.99 6.14
N ILE A 179 -6.48 -0.23 6.42
CA ILE A 179 -5.76 -1.48 6.18
C ILE A 179 -6.61 -2.47 5.38
N THR A 180 -5.94 -3.33 4.61
CA THR A 180 -6.52 -4.56 4.05
C THR A 180 -5.76 -5.77 4.59
N ASN A 181 -6.47 -6.65 5.29
CA ASN A 181 -5.92 -7.78 6.01
C ASN A 181 -6.33 -9.10 5.37
N SER A 182 -5.38 -10.02 5.18
CA SER A 182 -5.64 -11.44 5.01
C SER A 182 -5.56 -12.18 6.33
N ARG A 183 -6.63 -12.92 6.66
CA ARG A 183 -6.65 -13.91 7.73
C ARG A 183 -6.85 -15.28 7.10
N ARG A 184 -5.72 -15.93 6.76
CA ARG A 184 -5.70 -17.14 5.93
C ARG A 184 -6.51 -18.31 6.44
N LYS A 185 -6.76 -18.41 7.76
CA LYS A 185 -7.61 -19.47 8.33
C LYS A 185 -8.99 -19.53 7.64
N ASP A 186 -9.52 -18.39 7.21
CA ASP A 186 -10.86 -18.29 6.64
C ASP A 186 -10.87 -17.87 5.17
N ASN A 187 -9.69 -17.74 4.53
CA ASN A 187 -9.52 -17.16 3.18
C ASN A 187 -10.26 -15.82 2.98
N MET A 188 -10.49 -15.07 4.06
CA MET A 188 -11.20 -13.80 4.02
C MET A 188 -10.22 -12.64 4.02
N LEU A 189 -10.42 -11.76 3.05
CA LEU A 189 -9.81 -10.43 3.01
C LEU A 189 -10.76 -9.45 3.69
N PHE A 190 -10.25 -8.74 4.69
CA PHE A 190 -11.00 -7.72 5.40
C PHE A 190 -10.38 -6.36 5.13
N THR A 191 -11.15 -5.45 4.56
CA THR A 191 -10.71 -4.08 4.42
C THR A 191 -11.45 -3.20 5.42
N SER A 192 -10.71 -2.37 6.15
CA SER A 192 -11.26 -1.53 7.21
C SER A 192 -10.53 -0.21 7.31
N THR A 193 -11.19 0.79 7.89
CA THR A 193 -10.56 2.04 8.34
C THR A 193 -9.66 1.77 9.55
N TRP A 194 -8.74 2.69 9.83
CA TRP A 194 -7.96 2.61 11.06
C TRP A 194 -8.83 2.60 12.32
N ALA A 195 -9.90 3.41 12.36
CA ALA A 195 -10.80 3.44 13.51
C ALA A 195 -11.48 2.08 13.77
N GLU A 196 -11.98 1.43 12.72
CA GLU A 196 -12.58 0.09 12.81
C GLU A 196 -11.55 -0.96 13.24
N LEU A 197 -10.32 -0.90 12.68
CA LEU A 197 -9.22 -1.76 13.09
C LEU A 197 -8.93 -1.62 14.59
N LEU A 198 -8.79 -0.39 15.09
CA LEU A 198 -8.46 -0.13 16.49
C LEU A 198 -9.56 -0.63 17.43
N VAL A 199 -10.84 -0.42 17.10
CA VAL A 199 -11.95 -0.98 17.89
C VAL A 199 -11.87 -2.51 17.94
N ARG A 200 -11.60 -3.16 16.81
CA ARG A 200 -11.46 -4.61 16.73
C ARG A 200 -10.28 -5.12 17.56
N LEU A 201 -9.10 -4.53 17.40
CA LEU A 201 -7.88 -4.92 18.10
C LEU A 201 -8.02 -4.70 19.61
N LYS A 202 -8.54 -3.54 20.02
CA LYS A 202 -8.86 -3.27 21.43
C LYS A 202 -9.78 -4.32 22.01
N GLY A 203 -10.85 -4.67 21.30
CA GLY A 203 -11.79 -5.70 21.75
C GLY A 203 -11.19 -7.11 21.87
N ILE A 204 -10.13 -7.43 21.12
CA ILE A 204 -9.38 -8.68 21.24
C ILE A 204 -8.45 -8.61 22.46
N ILE A 205 -7.68 -7.54 22.58
CA ILE A 205 -6.68 -7.37 23.65
C ILE A 205 -7.36 -7.24 25.02
N ASP A 206 -8.41 -6.42 25.16
CA ASP A 206 -9.14 -6.22 26.42
C ASP A 206 -9.81 -7.52 26.96
N LYS A 207 -10.06 -8.50 26.08
CA LYS A 207 -10.65 -9.80 26.44
C LYS A 207 -9.61 -10.89 26.69
N SER A 208 -8.34 -10.62 26.38
CA SER A 208 -7.25 -11.58 26.58
C SER A 208 -6.70 -11.44 28.00
N PRO A 209 -6.65 -12.52 28.80
CA PRO A 209 -5.95 -12.51 30.09
C PRO A 209 -4.43 -12.51 29.93
N SER A 210 -3.94 -12.63 28.70
CA SER A 210 -2.54 -12.80 28.34
C SER A 210 -1.99 -11.53 27.70
N GLU A 211 -0.70 -11.26 27.94
CA GLU A 211 0.04 -10.24 27.22
C GLU A 211 0.19 -10.66 25.76
N ILE A 212 -0.18 -9.76 24.83
CA ILE A 212 -0.06 -9.96 23.39
C ILE A 212 0.92 -8.93 22.85
N ARG A 213 1.94 -9.39 22.13
CA ARG A 213 2.93 -8.53 21.47
C ARG A 213 3.07 -8.89 20.01
N GLU A 214 3.21 -7.88 19.15
CA GLU A 214 3.65 -8.06 17.77
C GLU A 214 5.12 -7.65 17.71
N LEU A 215 5.99 -8.59 17.34
CA LEU A 215 7.44 -8.37 17.31
C LEU A 215 7.92 -8.39 15.85
N LEU A 216 8.48 -7.27 15.41
CA LEU A 216 9.01 -7.11 14.05
C LEU A 216 10.44 -7.65 13.94
N PHE A 217 10.81 -8.18 12.77
CA PHE A 217 12.17 -8.62 12.45
C PHE A 217 12.44 -8.48 10.95
N ASP A 218 13.71 -8.49 10.55
CA ASP A 218 14.18 -8.42 9.15
C ASP A 218 13.47 -7.32 8.34
N VAL A 219 13.31 -6.15 8.96
CA VAL A 219 12.62 -5.01 8.35
C VAL A 219 13.42 -4.48 7.17
N GLU A 220 12.73 -4.22 6.06
CA GLU A 220 13.28 -3.48 4.93
C GLU A 220 12.48 -2.20 4.70
N THR A 221 13.14 -1.14 4.22
CA THR A 221 12.45 0.10 3.84
C THR A 221 12.91 0.62 2.49
N ARG A 222 12.02 1.35 1.80
CA ARG A 222 12.34 2.21 0.66
C ARG A 222 11.82 3.61 0.94
N ILE A 223 12.64 4.63 0.67
CA ILE A 223 12.28 6.04 0.89
C ILE A 223 12.57 6.81 -0.38
N CYS A 224 11.60 7.58 -0.86
CA CYS A 224 11.76 8.52 -1.95
C CYS A 224 11.09 9.84 -1.56
N GLY A 225 11.89 10.85 -1.22
CA GLY A 225 11.38 12.13 -0.72
C GLY A 225 10.50 11.96 0.53
N ASP A 226 9.26 12.40 0.42
CA ASP A 226 8.23 12.36 1.47
C ASP A 226 7.33 11.11 1.39
N PHE A 227 7.76 10.08 0.66
CA PHE A 227 7.07 8.81 0.52
C PHE A 227 7.96 7.65 0.96
N ALA A 228 7.40 6.70 1.72
CA ALA A 228 8.14 5.54 2.19
C ALA A 228 7.29 4.27 2.24
N PHE A 229 8.00 3.16 2.12
CA PHE A 229 7.52 1.80 2.23
C PHE A 229 8.32 1.10 3.33
N ALA A 230 7.64 0.32 4.17
CA ALA A 230 8.28 -0.61 5.09
C ALA A 230 7.68 -2.02 4.93
N TRP A 231 8.55 -2.99 4.65
CA TRP A 231 8.26 -4.41 4.70
C TRP A 231 8.63 -4.92 6.08
N THR A 232 7.64 -5.33 6.88
CA THR A 232 7.86 -5.68 8.29
C THR A 232 7.32 -7.09 8.57
N PRO A 233 8.14 -8.13 8.38
CA PRO A 233 7.87 -9.45 8.95
C PRO A 233 7.67 -9.38 10.46
N PHE A 234 6.72 -10.17 10.97
CA PHE A 234 6.38 -10.16 12.39
C PHE A 234 5.98 -11.53 12.93
N VAL A 235 6.08 -11.67 14.25
CA VAL A 235 5.43 -12.72 15.03
C VAL A 235 4.48 -12.11 16.03
N ILE A 236 3.35 -12.79 16.27
CA ILE A 236 2.49 -12.51 17.43
C ILE A 236 2.90 -13.46 18.54
N ASP A 237 3.32 -12.87 19.64
CA ASP A 237 3.68 -13.54 20.88
C ASP A 237 2.58 -13.38 21.92
N ILE A 238 2.20 -14.49 22.56
CA ILE A 238 1.28 -14.51 23.69
C ILE A 238 1.98 -15.15 24.88
N ASN A 239 2.24 -14.38 25.93
CA ASN A 239 2.98 -14.81 27.14
C ASN A 239 4.33 -15.51 26.84
N GLY A 240 5.10 -15.03 25.88
CA GLY A 240 6.41 -15.60 25.50
C GLY A 240 6.33 -16.79 24.55
N GLN A 241 5.13 -17.14 24.07
CA GLN A 241 4.94 -18.15 23.03
C GLN A 241 4.46 -17.51 21.72
N THR A 242 5.20 -17.76 20.65
CA THR A 242 4.77 -17.39 19.30
C THR A 242 3.55 -18.20 18.88
N VAL A 243 2.45 -17.53 18.54
CA VAL A 243 1.18 -18.15 18.11
C VAL A 243 0.83 -17.88 16.66
N SER A 244 1.38 -16.83 16.06
CA SER A 244 1.12 -16.44 14.67
C SER A 244 2.36 -15.76 14.08
N LYS A 245 2.49 -15.80 12.76
CA LYS A 245 3.52 -15.09 12.02
C LYS A 245 2.93 -14.47 10.75
N GLY A 246 3.54 -13.39 10.28
CA GLY A 246 3.01 -12.65 9.15
C GLY A 246 3.97 -11.60 8.62
N VAL A 247 3.45 -10.79 7.72
CA VAL A 247 4.14 -9.61 7.20
C VAL A 247 3.13 -8.48 7.05
N ASN A 248 3.54 -7.27 7.44
CA ASN A 248 2.86 -6.03 7.07
C ASN A 248 3.64 -5.32 5.96
N ILE A 249 2.90 -4.70 5.05
CA ILE A 249 3.37 -3.69 4.10
C ILE A 249 2.84 -2.36 4.61
N PHE A 250 3.68 -1.56 5.28
CA PHE A 250 3.30 -0.21 5.68
C PHE A 250 3.65 0.79 4.59
N THR A 251 2.69 1.65 4.29
CA THR A 251 2.89 2.85 3.48
C THR A 251 2.96 4.05 4.41
N LEU A 252 3.96 4.91 4.21
CA LEU A 252 4.14 6.13 4.99
C LEU A 252 4.30 7.33 4.08
N VAL A 253 3.78 8.46 4.56
CA VAL A 253 3.93 9.77 3.94
C VAL A 253 4.45 10.75 4.97
N ARG A 254 5.27 11.71 4.55
CA ARG A 254 5.71 12.80 5.42
C ARG A 254 4.75 13.97 5.28
N LYS A 255 4.14 14.38 6.39
CA LYS A 255 3.30 15.58 6.48
C LYS A 255 3.80 16.46 7.61
N GLU A 256 3.95 17.75 7.33
CA GLU A 256 4.39 18.75 8.32
C GLU A 256 5.69 18.32 9.04
N GLY A 257 6.62 17.71 8.28
CA GLY A 257 7.91 17.23 8.80
C GLY A 257 7.85 15.91 9.58
N LYS A 258 6.71 15.23 9.67
CA LYS A 258 6.55 13.97 10.40
C LYS A 258 6.10 12.83 9.49
N TRP A 259 6.68 11.65 9.66
CA TRP A 259 6.18 10.43 9.03
C TRP A 259 4.88 9.99 9.69
N ILE A 260 3.89 9.63 8.87
CA ILE A 260 2.55 9.18 9.27
C ILE A 260 2.20 7.96 8.41
N ILE A 261 1.60 6.94 9.01
CA ILE A 261 1.14 5.75 8.31
C ILE A 261 -0.09 6.11 7.47
N SER A 262 -0.02 5.88 6.18
CA SER A 262 -1.10 6.18 5.23
C SER A 262 -1.88 4.95 4.78
N GLY A 263 -1.30 3.76 4.91
CA GLY A 263 -1.96 2.52 4.53
C GLY A 263 -1.21 1.31 5.06
N CYS A 264 -1.91 0.18 5.11
CA CYS A 264 -1.26 -1.11 5.35
C CYS A 264 -1.95 -2.23 4.56
N GLN A 265 -1.15 -3.20 4.12
CA GLN A 265 -1.62 -4.51 3.70
C GLN A 265 -0.92 -5.56 4.58
N ASP A 266 -1.67 -6.44 5.23
CA ASP A 266 -1.11 -7.43 6.14
C ASP A 266 -1.62 -8.84 5.88
N THR A 267 -0.76 -9.83 6.10
CA THR A 267 -1.14 -11.24 6.17
C THR A 267 -0.63 -11.85 7.46
N SER A 268 -1.38 -12.79 8.02
CA SER A 268 -0.94 -13.58 9.17
C SER A 268 -1.46 -15.02 9.08
N MET A 269 -0.68 -15.94 9.63
CA MET A 269 -1.05 -17.36 9.76
C MET A 269 -0.71 -17.86 11.17
N PRO A 270 -1.60 -18.65 11.79
CA PRO A 270 -1.25 -19.36 13.02
C PRO A 270 0.01 -20.22 12.84
N VAL A 271 0.84 -20.30 13.86
CA VAL A 271 1.92 -21.29 13.92
C VAL A 271 1.29 -22.67 14.14
N GLN A 272 1.76 -23.67 13.39
CA GLN A 272 1.33 -25.08 13.52
C GLN A 272 1.95 -25.73 14.76
#